data_AF-A0A8D9VTV1-F1
#
_entry.id   AF-A0A8D9VTV1-F1
#
_cell.length_a   1.000
_cell.length_b   1.000
_cell.length_c   1.000
_cell.angle_alpha   90.00
_cell.angle_beta   90.00
_cell.angle_gamma   90.00
#
_symmetry.space_group_name_H-M   'P 1'
#
loop_
_entity.id
_entity.type
_entity.pdbx_description
1 polymer ?
#
loop_
_entity_poly.entity_id
_entity_poly.type
_entity_poly.pdbx_seq_one_letter_code
_entity_poly.pdbx_strand_id
1 'polypeptide(L)'
;MFFKRPTKEVERERNQRLLEAVYSTKASWDHARETERAVYEANVNSELHYRSRIQEQKFLYLYKIARKFKVHGTLNDGVIDR
;
A
#
# COMPACT_ATOMS: atom_id res chain seq x y z
N MET A 1 28.98 -11.37 21.63
CA MET A 1 28.32 -12.58 21.10
C MET A 1 27.10 -12.12 20.30
N PHE A 2 27.15 -12.14 18.97
CA PHE A 2 26.07 -11.62 18.12
C PHE A 2 25.09 -12.76 17.78
N PHE A 3 23.92 -12.75 18.40
CA PHE A 3 22.82 -13.64 18.05
C PHE A 3 22.32 -13.29 16.65
N LYS A 4 22.73 -14.07 15.64
CA LYS A 4 22.14 -13.98 14.30
C LYS A 4 20.70 -14.47 14.41
N ARG A 5 19.73 -13.56 14.22
CA ARG A 5 18.32 -13.96 14.07
C ARG A 5 18.22 -14.97 12.92
N PRO A 6 17.42 -16.04 13.07
CA PRO A 6 17.21 -17.00 12.00
C PRO A 6 16.66 -16.25 10.77
N THR A 7 17.24 -16.51 9.60
CA THR A 7 16.92 -15.82 8.33
C THR A 7 15.42 -15.80 8.01
N LYS A 8 14.70 -16.87 8.38
CA LYS A 8 13.24 -16.98 8.22
C LYS A 8 12.46 -15.96 9.04
N GLU A 9 12.92 -15.61 10.23
CA GLU A 9 12.23 -14.63 11.08
C GLU A 9 12.37 -13.22 10.50
N VAL A 10 13.56 -12.89 9.99
CA VAL A 10 13.83 -11.62 9.30
C VAL A 10 13.00 -11.52 8.01
N GLU A 11 12.87 -12.60 7.25
CA GLU A 11 12.01 -12.64 6.06
C GLU A 11 10.54 -12.45 6.39
N ARG A 12 10.05 -13.09 7.45
CA ARG A 12 8.67 -12.94 7.92
C ARG A 12 8.39 -11.50 8.35
N GLU A 13 9.27 -10.92 9.17
CA GLU A 13 9.16 -9.54 9.64
C GLU A 13 9.17 -8.54 8.47
N ARG A 14 10.08 -8.73 7.51
CA ARG A 14 10.12 -7.93 6.27
C ARG A 14 8.80 -8.04 5.51
N ASN A 15 8.32 -9.25 5.28
CA ASN A 15 7.11 -9.48 4.48
C ASN A 15 5.88 -8.86 5.14
N GLN A 16 5.77 -8.98 6.46
CA GLN A 16 4.68 -8.36 7.24
C GLN A 16 4.69 -6.83 7.12
N ARG A 17 5.85 -6.20 7.36
CA ARG A 17 5.99 -4.74 7.24
C ARG A 17 5.73 -4.24 5.82
N LEU A 18 6.19 -5.00 4.83
CA LEU A 18 5.95 -4.67 3.42
C LEU A 18 4.45 -4.75 3.08
N LEU A 19 3.75 -5.76 3.60
CA LEU A 19 2.30 -5.89 3.40
C LEU A 19 1.53 -4.73 4.05
N GLU A 20 1.87 -4.39 5.30
CA GLU A 20 1.31 -3.23 6.02
C GLU A 20 1.56 -1.91 5.26
N ALA A 21 2.77 -1.73 4.73
CA ALA A 21 3.12 -0.56 3.91
C ALA A 21 2.29 -0.50 2.61
N VAL A 22 2.08 -1.64 1.93
CA VAL A 22 1.23 -1.71 0.74
C VAL A 22 -0.20 -1.31 1.07
N TYR A 23 -0.79 -1.87 2.13
CA TYR A 23 -2.18 -1.58 2.51
C TYR A 23 -2.38 -0.12 2.95
N SER A 24 -1.52 0.40 3.82
CA SER A 24 -1.59 1.80 4.26
C SER A 24 -1.42 2.79 3.11
N THR A 25 -0.49 2.51 2.18
CA THR A 25 -0.29 3.36 0.99
C THR A 25 -1.48 3.27 0.03
N LYS A 26 -2.07 2.08 -0.15
CA LYS A 26 -3.30 1.92 -0.94
C LYS A 26 -4.45 2.74 -0.36
N ALA A 27 -4.69 2.65 0.95
CA ALA A 27 -5.71 3.43 1.63
C ALA A 27 -5.49 4.95 1.47
N SER A 28 -4.22 5.38 1.56
CA SER A 28 -3.84 6.78 1.34
C SER A 28 -4.12 7.24 -0.10
N TRP A 29 -3.85 6.37 -1.08
CA TRP A 29 -4.15 6.65 -2.48
C TRP A 29 -5.66 6.71 -2.73
N ASP A 30 -6.43 5.74 -2.23
CA ASP A 30 -7.89 5.72 -2.37
C ASP A 30 -8.51 7.01 -1.80
N HIS A 31 -8.10 7.41 -0.59
CA HIS A 31 -8.55 8.66 0.03
C HIS A 31 -8.16 9.90 -0.80
N ALA A 32 -6.93 9.98 -1.31
CA ALA A 32 -6.48 11.10 -2.14
C ALA A 32 -7.29 11.19 -3.44
N ARG A 33 -7.61 10.05 -4.07
CA ARG A 33 -8.44 9.96 -5.28
C ARG A 33 -9.89 10.35 -5.00
N GLU A 34 -10.44 9.96 -3.87
CA GLU A 34 -11.79 10.39 -3.44
C GLU A 34 -11.85 11.89 -3.22
N THR A 35 -10.83 12.46 -2.55
CA THR A 35 -10.70 13.91 -2.34
C THR A 35 -10.57 14.65 -3.67
N GLU A 36 -9.71 14.19 -4.58
CA GLU A 36 -9.55 14.75 -5.92
C GLU A 36 -10.88 14.78 -6.68
N ARG A 37 -11.63 13.67 -6.68
CA ARG A 37 -12.93 13.58 -7.36
C ARG A 37 -13.96 14.54 -6.77
N ALA A 38 -14.09 14.57 -5.45
CA ALA A 38 -15.04 15.45 -4.77
C ALA A 38 -14.77 16.95 -5.01
N VAL A 39 -13.49 17.33 -5.17
CA VAL A 39 -13.10 18.73 -5.42
C VAL A 39 -13.09 19.09 -6.90
N TYR A 40 -12.85 18.12 -7.81
CA TYR A 40 -12.92 18.37 -9.25
C TYR A 40 -14.33 18.82 -9.68
N GLU A 41 -15.37 18.33 -9.02
CA GLU A 41 -16.77 18.80 -9.17
C GLU A 41 -16.94 20.29 -8.81
N ALA A 42 -15.99 20.89 -8.07
CA ALA A 42 -15.98 22.29 -7.64
C ALA A 42 -15.04 23.21 -8.46
N ASN A 43 -14.41 22.71 -9.54
CA ASN A 43 -13.71 23.51 -10.55
C ASN A 43 -12.43 24.26 -10.09
N VAL A 44 -11.63 23.71 -9.16
CA VAL A 44 -10.38 24.34 -8.70
C VAL A 44 -9.26 23.31 -8.42
N ASN A 45 -8.07 23.61 -8.97
CA ASN A 45 -6.72 23.19 -8.52
C ASN A 45 -6.14 21.83 -8.96
N SER A 46 -4.98 21.87 -9.64
CA SER A 46 -4.18 20.71 -10.08
C SER A 46 -3.38 20.04 -8.96
N GLU A 47 -3.28 20.68 -7.78
CA GLU A 47 -2.53 20.16 -6.64
C GLU A 47 -3.05 18.80 -6.15
N LEU A 48 -4.37 18.63 -6.08
CA LEU A 48 -4.99 17.37 -5.64
C LEU A 48 -4.71 16.24 -6.63
N HIS A 49 -4.70 16.53 -7.92
CA HIS A 49 -4.29 15.59 -8.95
C HIS A 49 -2.85 15.11 -8.75
N TYR A 50 -1.91 16.03 -8.53
CA TYR A 50 -0.53 15.65 -8.25
C TYR A 50 -0.36 14.85 -6.96
N ARG A 51 -1.11 15.19 -5.90
CA ARG A 51 -1.10 14.43 -4.64
C ARG A 51 -1.59 13.00 -4.83
N SER A 52 -2.71 12.82 -5.52
CA SER A 52 -3.28 11.51 -5.88
C SER A 52 -2.28 10.67 -6.68
N ARG A 53 -1.67 11.27 -7.72
CA ARG A 53 -0.67 10.62 -8.56
C ARG A 53 0.61 10.24 -7.82
N ILE A 54 1.08 11.04 -6.86
CA ILE A 54 2.23 10.66 -6.01
C ILE A 54 1.91 9.43 -5.16
N GLN A 55 0.71 9.35 -4.58
CA GLN A 55 0.30 8.20 -3.77
C GLN A 55 0.15 6.94 -4.61
N GLU A 56 -0.38 7.06 -5.83
CA GLU A 56 -0.41 5.98 -6.81
C GLU A 56 1.00 5.43 -7.09
N GLN A 57 1.97 6.30 -7.38
CA GLN A 57 3.34 5.85 -7.67
C GLN A 57 4.00 5.15 -6.47
N LYS A 58 3.75 5.63 -5.25
CA LYS A 58 4.21 4.97 -4.03
C LYS A 58 3.59 3.58 -3.88
N PHE A 59 2.28 3.45 -4.12
CA PHE A 59 1.57 2.18 -4.07
C PHE A 59 2.14 1.19 -5.10
N LEU A 60 2.29 1.61 -6.36
CA LEU A 60 2.81 0.77 -7.44
C LEU A 60 4.25 0.31 -7.17
N TYR A 61 5.09 1.19 -6.62
CA TYR A 61 6.45 0.85 -6.21
C TYR A 61 6.46 -0.25 -5.14
N LEU A 62 5.69 -0.08 -4.06
CA LEU A 62 5.60 -1.07 -2.99
C LEU A 62 4.98 -2.39 -3.49
N TYR A 63 3.96 -2.32 -4.34
CA TYR A 63 3.35 -3.49 -4.95
C TYR A 63 4.35 -4.29 -5.80
N LYS A 64 5.19 -3.60 -6.59
CA LYS A 64 6.28 -4.24 -7.35
C LYS A 64 7.27 -4.95 -6.44
N ILE A 65 7.62 -4.36 -5.30
CA ILE A 65 8.52 -4.97 -4.31
C ILE A 65 7.85 -6.17 -3.62
N ALA A 66 6.58 -6.06 -3.25
CA ALA A 66 5.80 -7.15 -2.66
C ALA A 66 5.75 -8.36 -3.59
N ARG A 67 5.53 -8.15 -4.90
CA ARG A 67 5.59 -9.21 -5.91
C ARG A 67 6.99 -9.84 -6.00
N LYS A 68 8.06 -9.04 -5.97
CA LYS A 68 9.45 -9.55 -6.00
C LYS A 68 9.74 -10.48 -4.81
N PHE A 69 9.21 -10.16 -3.63
CA PHE A 69 9.38 -10.96 -2.42
C PHE A 69 8.29 -12.03 -2.21
N LYS A 70 7.39 -12.21 -3.16
CA LYS A 70 6.26 -13.16 -3.09
C LYS A 70 5.44 -12.98 -1.81
N VAL A 71 5.23 -11.74 -1.39
CA VAL A 71 4.35 -11.44 -0.26
C VAL A 71 2.92 -11.71 -0.68
N HIS A 72 2.26 -12.60 0.04
CA HIS A 72 0.84 -12.88 -0.15
C HIS A 72 0.04 -11.97 0.78
N GLY A 73 -0.99 -11.32 0.23
CA GLY A 73 -1.94 -10.57 1.05
C GLY A 73 -2.83 -11.50 1.86
N THR A 74 -3.50 -10.92 2.85
CA THR A 74 -4.58 -11.59 3.57
C THR A 74 -5.88 -11.39 2.81
N LEU A 75 -6.65 -12.46 2.60
CA LEU A 75 -8.05 -12.31 2.17
C LEU A 75 -8.80 -11.61 3.31
N ASN A 76 -9.66 -10.64 2.96
CA ASN A 76 -10.58 -10.09 3.95
C ASN A 76 -11.61 -11.17 4.27
N ASP A 77 -11.66 -11.61 5.53
CA ASP A 77 -12.60 -12.65 5.99
C ASP A 77 -14.07 -12.30 5.70
N GLY A 78 -14.41 -11.01 5.63
CA GLY A 78 -15.76 -10.53 5.27
C GLY A 78 -16.14 -10.65 3.79
N VAL A 79 -15.26 -11.16 2.91
CA VAL A 79 -15.54 -11.39 1.47
C VAL A 79 -15.77 -12.88 1.18
N ILE A 80 -15.53 -13.77 2.14
CA ILE A 80 -15.88 -15.19 2.03
C ILE A 80 -17.35 -15.34 2.48
N ASP A 81 -18.27 -15.03 1.57
CA ASP A 81 -19.66 -15.46 1.70
C ASP A 81 -19.71 -16.98 1.42
N ARG A 82 -20.40 -17.75 2.26
CA ARG A 82 -20.52 -19.21 2.14
C ARG A 82 -21.72 -19.61 1.29
#